data_AF-A0A919X5R8-F1
#
_entry.id   AF-A0A919X5R8-F1
#
_cell.length_a   1.000
_cell.length_b   1.000
_cell.length_c   1.000
_cell.angle_alpha   90.00
_cell.angle_beta   90.00
_cell.angle_gamma   90.00
#
_symmetry.space_group_name_H-M   'P 1'
#
loop_
_entity.id
_entity.type
_entity.pdbx_description
1 polymer ?
#
loop_
_entity_poly.entity_id
_entity_poly.type
_entity_poly.pdbx_seq_one_letter_code
_entity_poly.pdbx_strand_id
1 'polypeptide(L)'
;MEKIKLTQEQLEKIERELDGTERSEVKLLTRHTKCVVTDDDTWINDYKCLNKLSLEDMARILFIPGSYEVIPEFEPGDWVVTKTGYVGEIEFIDDFGGWANIGYSKDTKQSGVCLAETFNLDEIERHATPEEIANEKKRRFWKRLGRGVDEYRRGDIVQTSTSKSAYFTVLANEEIESDLICFPGANRAFEFKDIHLVVPVEQRLDK
;
A
#
# COMPACT_ATOMS: atom_id res chain seq x y z
N MET A 1 7.34 26.80 -6.77
CA MET A 1 7.76 26.23 -8.06
C MET A 1 7.34 24.77 -8.02
N GLU A 2 6.62 24.28 -9.03
CA GLU A 2 6.14 22.89 -9.05
C GLU A 2 7.33 21.92 -9.16
N LYS A 3 7.33 20.85 -8.36
CA LYS A 3 8.40 19.85 -8.38
C LYS A 3 8.27 18.96 -9.60
N ILE A 4 9.39 18.62 -10.22
CA ILE A 4 9.45 17.67 -11.32
C ILE A 4 9.31 16.26 -10.76
N LYS A 5 8.43 15.46 -11.34
CA LYS A 5 8.21 14.08 -10.90
C LYS A 5 9.12 13.14 -11.70
N LEU A 6 10.02 12.44 -11.01
CA LEU A 6 10.89 11.44 -11.59
C LEU A 6 10.42 10.04 -11.24
N THR A 7 10.52 9.07 -12.15
CA THR A 7 10.47 7.66 -11.74
C THR A 7 11.78 7.27 -11.06
N GLN A 8 11.77 6.20 -10.26
CA GLN A 8 13.00 5.69 -9.65
C GLN A 8 13.99 5.25 -10.73
N GLU A 9 13.54 4.59 -11.81
CA GLU A 9 14.39 4.31 -12.98
C GLU A 9 15.07 5.56 -13.54
N GLN A 10 14.34 6.67 -13.74
CA GLN A 10 14.92 7.91 -14.27
C GLN A 10 15.98 8.48 -13.32
N LEU A 11 15.68 8.50 -12.01
CA LEU A 11 16.63 8.94 -11.00
C LEU A 11 17.91 8.09 -11.05
N GLU A 12 17.79 6.77 -11.07
CA GLU A 12 18.94 5.86 -11.12
C GLU A 12 19.82 6.07 -12.35
N LYS A 13 19.22 6.33 -13.53
CA LYS A 13 20.00 6.64 -14.74
C LYS A 13 20.70 7.99 -14.66
N ILE A 14 20.04 8.99 -14.08
CA ILE A 14 20.65 10.31 -13.83
C ILE A 14 21.83 10.15 -12.88
N GLU A 15 21.62 9.54 -11.71
CA GLU A 15 22.66 9.31 -10.70
C GLU A 15 23.82 8.48 -11.24
N ARG A 16 23.57 7.48 -12.09
CA ARG A 16 24.61 6.69 -12.74
C ARG A 16 25.53 7.51 -13.65
N GLU A 17 25.02 8.55 -14.30
CA GLU A 17 25.82 9.45 -15.13
C GLU A 17 26.54 10.54 -14.31
N LEU A 18 26.08 10.79 -13.08
CA LEU A 18 26.71 11.70 -12.16
C LEU A 18 27.86 10.99 -11.43
N ASP A 19 29.09 11.31 -11.82
CA ASP A 19 30.31 10.78 -11.17
C ASP A 19 30.71 11.55 -9.90
N GLY A 20 29.84 12.46 -9.43
CA GLY A 20 30.09 13.34 -8.29
C GLY A 20 30.96 14.56 -8.60
N THR A 21 31.44 14.73 -9.83
CA THR A 21 32.14 15.95 -10.25
C THR A 21 31.16 16.99 -10.82
N GLU A 22 31.40 18.27 -10.56
CA GLU A 22 30.60 19.40 -11.11
C GLU A 22 30.54 19.39 -12.66
N ARG A 23 31.50 18.72 -13.31
CA ARG A 23 31.52 18.56 -14.77
C ARG A 23 30.55 17.48 -15.28
N SER A 24 30.09 16.56 -14.42
CA SER A 24 29.18 15.49 -14.83
C SER A 24 27.78 16.02 -15.14
N GLU A 25 27.27 16.98 -14.36
CA GLU A 25 25.97 17.64 -14.61
C GLU A 25 25.95 18.34 -15.98
N VAL A 26 26.98 19.13 -16.28
CA VAL A 26 27.08 19.84 -17.57
C VAL A 26 27.22 18.86 -18.73
N LYS A 27 27.98 17.76 -18.56
CA LYS A 27 28.10 16.71 -19.58
C LYS A 27 26.77 16.02 -19.83
N LEU A 28 26.05 15.65 -18.78
CA LEU A 28 24.74 15.00 -18.86
C LEU A 28 23.72 15.91 -19.55
N LEU A 29 23.65 17.19 -19.15
CA LEU A 29 22.77 18.16 -19.82
C LEU A 29 23.15 18.33 -21.30
N THR A 30 24.43 18.47 -21.62
CA THR A 30 24.91 18.60 -23.01
C THR A 30 24.53 17.38 -23.85
N ARG A 31 24.65 16.17 -23.29
CA ARG A 31 24.24 14.93 -23.93
C ARG A 31 22.73 14.91 -24.15
N HIS A 32 21.95 15.25 -23.13
CA HIS A 32 20.49 15.33 -23.23
C HIS A 32 20.02 16.33 -24.29
N THR A 33 20.66 17.51 -24.39
CA THR A 33 20.37 18.49 -25.46
C THR A 33 20.59 17.91 -26.85
N LYS A 34 21.69 17.18 -27.06
CA LYS A 34 21.95 16.52 -28.35
C LYS A 34 20.84 15.53 -28.68
N CYS A 35 20.45 14.71 -27.71
CA CYS A 35 19.41 13.71 -27.89
C CYS A 35 18.02 14.28 -28.20
N VAL A 36 17.71 15.48 -27.73
CA VAL A 36 16.41 16.14 -27.96
C VAL A 36 16.39 16.93 -29.28
N VAL A 37 17.52 17.47 -29.73
CA VAL A 37 17.59 18.39 -30.88
C VAL A 37 17.75 17.67 -32.22
N THR A 38 18.42 16.51 -32.24
CA THR A 38 18.55 15.69 -33.43
C THR A 38 17.60 14.51 -33.32
N ASP A 39 16.52 14.49 -34.11
CA ASP A 39 15.49 13.44 -34.11
C ASP A 39 16.06 11.99 -34.25
N ASP A 40 17.31 11.86 -34.67
CA ASP A 40 18.04 10.59 -34.82
C ASP A 40 18.77 10.10 -33.56
N ASP A 41 18.85 10.89 -32.49
CA ASP A 41 19.81 10.69 -31.38
C ASP A 41 19.14 10.57 -30.01
N THR A 42 17.89 10.13 -29.95
CA THR A 42 17.18 9.88 -28.67
C THR A 42 17.97 8.95 -27.75
N TRP A 43 17.78 9.07 -26.44
CA TRP A 43 18.37 8.12 -25.50
C TRP A 43 17.96 6.69 -25.86
N ILE A 44 18.94 5.84 -26.15
CA ILE A 44 18.75 4.43 -26.51
C ILE A 44 19.00 3.51 -25.31
N ASN A 45 18.59 2.24 -25.45
CA ASN A 45 18.79 1.18 -24.46
C ASN A 45 18.23 1.58 -23.07
N ASP A 46 18.98 1.26 -22.02
CA ASP A 46 18.69 1.53 -20.60
C ASP A 46 18.39 2.99 -20.25
N TYR A 47 18.64 3.96 -21.15
CA TYR A 47 18.42 5.38 -20.88
C TYR A 47 17.17 5.93 -21.55
N LYS A 48 16.41 5.10 -22.26
CA LYS A 48 15.21 5.52 -23.00
C LYS A 48 14.18 6.22 -22.11
N CYS A 49 14.15 5.91 -20.82
CA CYS A 49 13.29 6.56 -19.82
C CYS A 49 13.53 8.07 -19.70
N LEU A 50 14.73 8.56 -20.01
CA LEU A 50 15.09 9.98 -19.94
C LEU A 50 14.52 10.80 -21.09
N ASN A 51 14.09 10.19 -22.20
CA ASN A 51 13.48 10.91 -23.33
C ASN A 51 12.15 11.61 -22.97
N LYS A 52 11.53 11.24 -21.84
CA LYS A 52 10.30 11.86 -21.34
C LYS A 52 10.55 13.19 -20.61
N LEU A 53 11.81 13.50 -20.27
CA LEU A 53 12.17 14.74 -19.61
C LEU A 53 12.41 15.82 -20.66
N SER A 54 11.85 17.01 -20.45
CA SER A 54 12.19 18.16 -21.27
C SER A 54 13.60 18.64 -20.94
N LEU A 55 14.22 19.39 -21.86
CA LEU A 55 15.52 20.02 -21.60
C LEU A 55 15.49 20.94 -20.37
N GLU A 56 14.38 21.66 -20.18
CA GLU A 56 14.17 22.53 -19.02
C GLU A 56 14.08 21.72 -17.73
N ASP A 57 13.32 20.63 -17.73
CA ASP A 57 13.19 19.77 -16.55
C ASP A 57 14.53 19.14 -16.18
N MET A 58 15.27 18.61 -17.15
CA MET A 58 16.62 18.07 -16.93
C MET A 58 17.54 19.13 -16.32
N ALA A 59 17.55 20.36 -16.84
CA ALA A 59 18.36 21.44 -16.27
C ALA A 59 17.95 21.78 -14.82
N ARG A 60 16.65 21.83 -14.54
CA ARG A 60 16.14 22.10 -13.19
C ARG A 60 16.51 20.98 -12.21
N ILE A 61 16.40 19.72 -12.62
CA ILE A 61 16.80 18.55 -11.81
C ILE A 61 18.27 18.66 -11.41
N LEU A 62 19.15 18.99 -12.36
CA LEU A 62 20.60 18.99 -12.14
C LEU A 62 21.09 20.19 -11.33
N PHE A 63 20.55 21.39 -11.57
CA PHE A 63 21.14 22.63 -11.04
C PHE A 63 20.34 23.29 -9.91
N ILE A 64 19.13 22.83 -9.61
CA ILE A 64 18.28 23.40 -8.55
C ILE A 64 18.01 22.32 -7.49
N PRO A 65 18.66 22.38 -6.32
CA PRO A 65 18.43 21.42 -5.25
C PRO A 65 16.95 21.38 -4.82
N GLY A 66 16.40 20.17 -4.69
CA GLY A 66 15.00 19.96 -4.28
C GLY A 66 13.96 20.33 -5.34
N SER A 67 14.37 20.50 -6.60
CA SER A 67 13.49 20.79 -7.74
C SER A 67 12.63 19.62 -8.19
N TYR A 68 12.92 18.40 -7.72
CA TYR A 68 12.22 17.18 -8.08
C TYR A 68 11.74 16.38 -6.87
N GLU A 69 10.83 15.45 -7.12
CA GLU A 69 10.41 14.38 -6.23
C GLU A 69 10.38 13.06 -7.00
N VAL A 70 10.71 11.96 -6.32
CA VAL A 70 10.67 10.62 -6.91
C VAL A 70 9.29 10.03 -6.69
N ILE A 71 8.61 9.64 -7.76
CA ILE A 71 7.39 8.87 -7.72
C ILE A 71 7.76 7.47 -7.21
N PRO A 72 7.12 6.98 -6.13
CA PRO A 72 7.30 5.60 -5.70
C PRO A 72 7.05 4.65 -6.85
N GLU A 73 7.95 3.68 -7.05
CA GLU A 73 7.67 2.53 -7.91
C GLU A 73 6.77 1.57 -7.13
N PHE A 74 5.69 1.15 -7.76
CA PHE A 74 4.71 0.25 -7.19
C PHE A 74 4.79 -1.09 -7.91
N GLU A 75 4.73 -2.18 -7.16
CA GLU A 75 4.73 -3.54 -7.70
C GLU A 75 3.56 -4.38 -7.16
N PRO A 76 3.13 -5.43 -7.89
CA PRO A 76 2.14 -6.37 -7.38
C PRO A 76 2.58 -6.99 -6.04
N GLY A 77 1.68 -6.93 -5.05
CA GLY A 77 1.94 -7.33 -3.66
C GLY A 77 2.15 -6.15 -2.71
N ASP A 78 2.43 -4.95 -3.24
CA ASP A 78 2.52 -3.75 -2.42
C ASP A 78 1.17 -3.37 -1.83
N TRP A 79 1.18 -2.98 -0.56
CA TRP A 79 0.05 -2.32 0.05
C TRP A 79 0.18 -0.81 -0.11
N VAL A 80 -0.86 -0.17 -0.62
CA VAL A 80 -0.84 1.25 -0.98
C VAL A 80 -2.06 1.99 -0.45
N VAL A 81 -1.93 3.31 -0.39
CA VAL A 81 -3.00 4.25 -0.08
C VAL A 81 -3.24 5.13 -1.31
N THR A 82 -4.48 5.21 -1.76
CA THR A 82 -4.87 6.08 -2.88
C THR A 82 -5.21 7.48 -2.38
N LYS A 83 -5.28 8.46 -3.29
CA LYS A 83 -5.72 9.84 -3.00
C LYS A 83 -7.13 9.92 -2.42
N THR A 84 -7.97 8.91 -2.63
CA THR A 84 -9.32 8.83 -2.04
C THR A 84 -9.33 8.23 -0.63
N GLY A 85 -8.16 7.83 -0.11
CA GLY A 85 -8.00 7.14 1.17
C GLY A 85 -8.27 5.64 1.11
N TYR A 86 -8.41 5.05 -0.07
CA TYR A 86 -8.55 3.60 -0.20
C TYR A 86 -7.23 2.91 0.16
N VAL A 87 -7.31 1.87 0.99
CA VAL A 87 -6.15 1.05 1.38
C VAL A 87 -6.34 -0.36 0.81
N GLY A 88 -5.33 -0.87 0.12
CA GLY A 88 -5.36 -2.23 -0.42
C GLY A 88 -4.04 -2.71 -0.98
N GLU A 89 -3.99 -3.99 -1.32
CA GLU A 89 -2.86 -4.67 -1.95
C GLU A 89 -2.99 -4.56 -3.48
N ILE A 90 -1.92 -4.17 -4.17
CA ILE A 90 -1.87 -4.19 -5.63
C ILE A 90 -1.88 -5.65 -6.08
N GLU A 91 -2.95 -6.07 -6.76
CA GLU A 91 -3.09 -7.42 -7.30
C GLU A 91 -2.47 -7.53 -8.70
N PHE A 92 -2.51 -6.44 -9.46
CA PHE A 92 -2.05 -6.38 -10.85
C PHE A 92 -1.79 -4.92 -11.27
N ILE A 93 -0.79 -4.71 -12.12
CA ILE A 93 -0.47 -3.43 -12.77
C ILE A 93 -0.50 -3.64 -14.28
N ASP A 94 -1.18 -2.76 -15.01
CA ASP A 94 -1.09 -2.66 -16.46
C ASP A 94 -0.09 -1.56 -16.84
N ASP A 95 1.12 -1.97 -17.21
CA ASP A 95 2.19 -1.05 -17.62
C ASP A 95 1.84 -0.23 -18.86
N PHE A 96 0.94 -0.72 -19.72
CA PHE A 96 0.52 -0.01 -20.93
C PHE A 96 -0.60 0.98 -20.67
N GLY A 97 -1.57 0.58 -19.84
CA GLY A 97 -2.73 1.39 -19.50
C GLY A 97 -2.50 2.40 -18.38
N GLY A 98 -1.43 2.25 -17.58
CA GLY A 98 -1.14 3.14 -16.47
C GLY A 98 -2.12 3.02 -15.32
N TRP A 99 -2.69 1.83 -15.10
CA TRP A 99 -3.65 1.54 -14.04
C TRP A 99 -3.28 0.28 -13.27
N ALA A 100 -3.81 0.15 -12.06
CA ALA A 100 -3.61 -0.98 -11.18
C ALA A 100 -4.95 -1.46 -10.59
N ASN A 101 -5.06 -2.78 -10.40
CA ASN A 101 -6.13 -3.36 -9.59
C ASN A 101 -5.66 -3.46 -8.15
N ILE A 102 -6.35 -2.76 -7.25
CA ILE A 102 -6.02 -2.68 -5.83
C ILE A 102 -7.14 -3.36 -5.04
N GLY A 103 -6.80 -4.38 -4.26
CA GLY A 103 -7.76 -5.26 -3.62
C GLY A 103 -7.18 -6.01 -2.43
N TYR A 104 -7.67 -7.23 -2.22
CA TYR A 104 -7.09 -8.17 -1.28
C TYR A 104 -7.09 -9.54 -1.94
N SER A 105 -5.91 -9.93 -2.43
CA SER A 105 -5.70 -11.05 -3.33
C SER A 105 -6.28 -12.38 -2.82
N LYS A 106 -6.36 -12.55 -1.49
CA LYS A 106 -6.98 -13.73 -0.87
C LYS A 106 -8.49 -13.81 -1.09
N ASP A 107 -9.20 -12.68 -1.03
CA ASP A 107 -10.66 -12.65 -1.21
C ASP A 107 -11.01 -12.90 -2.69
N THR A 108 -10.23 -12.33 -3.62
CA THR A 108 -10.35 -12.62 -5.06
C THR A 108 -10.14 -14.11 -5.35
N LYS A 109 -9.05 -14.71 -4.84
CA LYS A 109 -8.75 -16.14 -5.03
C LYS A 109 -9.82 -17.06 -4.43
N GLN A 110 -10.39 -16.70 -3.29
CA GLN A 110 -11.40 -17.53 -2.61
C GLN A 110 -12.78 -17.46 -3.29
N SER A 111 -13.14 -16.31 -3.85
CA SER A 111 -14.44 -16.10 -4.51
C SER A 111 -14.45 -16.54 -5.98
N GLY A 112 -13.28 -16.64 -6.62
CA GLY A 112 -13.18 -16.88 -8.06
C GLY A 112 -13.61 -15.71 -8.93
N VAL A 113 -13.84 -14.53 -8.32
CA VAL A 113 -14.22 -13.29 -8.99
C VAL A 113 -13.26 -12.18 -8.55
N CYS A 114 -12.83 -11.33 -9.48
CA CYS A 114 -12.01 -10.17 -9.16
C CYS A 114 -12.82 -9.20 -8.27
N LEU A 115 -12.39 -9.02 -7.01
CA LEU A 115 -12.99 -8.07 -6.07
C LEU A 115 -12.12 -6.81 -5.89
N ALA A 116 -11.05 -6.70 -6.67
CA ALA A 116 -10.20 -5.51 -6.68
C ALA A 116 -10.91 -4.34 -7.37
N GLU A 117 -10.61 -3.14 -6.89
CA GLU A 117 -11.01 -1.89 -7.53
C GLU A 117 -9.89 -1.41 -8.44
N THR A 118 -10.24 -0.87 -9.61
CA THR A 118 -9.27 -0.36 -10.57
C THR A 118 -8.99 1.12 -10.30
N PHE A 119 -7.72 1.48 -10.17
CA PHE A 119 -7.25 2.84 -9.96
C PHE A 119 -6.20 3.20 -11.01
N ASN A 120 -6.11 4.47 -11.40
CA ASN A 120 -4.95 4.92 -12.17
C ASN A 120 -3.72 4.92 -11.28
N LEU A 121 -2.53 4.65 -11.83
CA LEU A 121 -1.29 4.63 -11.05
C LEU A 121 -0.99 6.00 -10.42
N ASP A 122 -1.41 7.10 -11.06
CA ASP A 122 -1.26 8.44 -10.52
C ASP A 122 -2.26 8.74 -9.38
N GLU A 123 -3.26 7.90 -9.13
CA GLU A 123 -4.14 7.95 -7.96
C GLU A 123 -3.53 7.28 -6.73
N ILE A 124 -2.46 6.49 -6.90
CA ILE A 124 -1.73 5.90 -5.79
C ILE A 124 -0.82 6.98 -5.17
N GLU A 125 -1.06 7.30 -3.90
CA GLU A 125 -0.34 8.37 -3.22
C GLU A 125 0.98 7.87 -2.61
N ARG A 126 0.96 6.71 -1.95
CA ARG A 126 2.11 6.12 -1.26
C ARG A 126 1.87 4.66 -0.88
N HIS A 127 2.92 3.99 -0.41
CA HIS A 127 2.78 2.74 0.32
C HIS A 127 2.02 2.93 1.64
N ALA A 128 1.22 1.94 2.01
CA ALA A 128 0.51 1.88 3.26
C ALA A 128 1.48 1.54 4.41
N THR A 129 1.25 2.16 5.56
CA THR A 129 1.97 1.85 6.79
C THR A 129 1.53 0.49 7.36
N PRO A 130 2.36 -0.17 8.19
CA PRO A 130 1.98 -1.43 8.84
C PRO A 130 0.65 -1.35 9.62
N GLU A 131 0.38 -0.20 10.24
CA GLU A 131 -0.86 0.05 10.99
C GLU A 131 -2.08 0.11 10.07
N GLU A 132 -1.99 0.85 8.96
CA GLU A 132 -3.07 0.93 7.94
C GLU A 132 -3.37 -0.44 7.35
N ILE A 133 -2.32 -1.21 7.04
CA ILE A 133 -2.45 -2.59 6.54
C ILE A 133 -3.18 -3.47 7.56
N ALA A 134 -2.80 -3.38 8.84
CA ALA A 134 -3.43 -4.16 9.91
C ALA A 134 -4.91 -3.79 10.09
N ASN A 135 -5.21 -2.49 10.10
CA ASN A 135 -6.58 -1.97 10.23
C ASN A 135 -7.46 -2.39 9.05
N GLU A 136 -6.95 -2.31 7.81
CA GLU A 136 -7.71 -2.70 6.63
C GLU A 136 -7.95 -4.22 6.57
N LYS A 137 -6.95 -5.03 6.89
CA LYS A 137 -7.11 -6.49 7.02
C LYS A 137 -8.16 -6.84 8.07
N LYS A 138 -8.15 -6.16 9.21
CA LYS A 138 -9.14 -6.32 10.28
C LYS A 138 -10.54 -5.93 9.80
N ARG A 139 -10.67 -4.79 9.13
CA ARG A 139 -11.95 -4.34 8.55
C ARG A 139 -12.52 -5.34 7.55
N ARG A 140 -11.70 -5.84 6.62
CA ARG A 140 -12.13 -6.87 5.65
C ARG A 140 -12.53 -8.17 6.32
N PHE A 141 -11.79 -8.62 7.34
CA PHE A 141 -12.14 -9.78 8.14
C PHE A 141 -13.56 -9.67 8.73
N TRP A 142 -13.86 -8.57 9.43
CA TRP A 142 -15.18 -8.35 10.03
C TRP A 142 -16.29 -8.16 8.99
N LYS A 143 -16.01 -7.45 7.89
CA LYS A 143 -16.95 -7.30 6.77
C LYS A 143 -17.40 -8.64 6.19
N ARG A 144 -16.49 -9.62 6.07
CA ARG A 144 -16.84 -10.99 5.59
C ARG A 144 -17.78 -11.73 6.53
N LEU A 145 -17.79 -11.38 7.82
CA LEU A 145 -18.73 -11.91 8.81
C LEU A 145 -20.07 -11.17 8.79
N GLY A 146 -20.20 -10.07 8.03
CA GLY A 146 -21.38 -9.21 8.05
C GLY A 146 -21.48 -8.41 9.34
N ARG A 147 -20.33 -7.98 9.89
CA ARG A 147 -20.21 -7.34 11.20
C ARG A 147 -19.36 -6.07 11.14
N GLY A 148 -19.59 -5.16 12.08
CA GLY A 148 -18.71 -4.03 12.36
C GLY A 148 -17.35 -4.46 12.89
N VAL A 149 -16.36 -3.57 12.82
CA VAL A 149 -15.02 -3.84 13.35
C VAL A 149 -15.12 -4.01 14.86
N ASP A 150 -14.61 -5.14 15.36
CA ASP A 150 -14.70 -5.53 16.78
C ASP A 150 -16.14 -5.70 17.29
N GLU A 151 -17.09 -5.98 16.39
CA GLU A 151 -18.45 -6.36 16.78
C GLU A 151 -18.49 -7.85 17.18
N TYR A 152 -18.03 -8.12 18.39
CA TYR A 152 -18.21 -9.42 19.04
C TYR A 152 -19.67 -9.64 19.41
N ARG A 153 -20.14 -10.89 19.27
CA ARG A 153 -21.51 -11.29 19.61
C ARG A 153 -21.49 -12.39 20.65
N ARG A 154 -22.55 -12.44 21.44
CA ARG A 154 -22.80 -13.57 22.35
C ARG A 154 -22.70 -14.90 21.60
N GLY A 155 -21.90 -15.81 22.16
CA GLY A 155 -21.62 -17.13 21.63
C GLY A 155 -20.38 -17.22 20.74
N ASP A 156 -19.71 -16.12 20.44
CA ASP A 156 -18.41 -16.16 19.75
C ASP A 156 -17.37 -16.90 20.60
N ILE A 157 -16.51 -17.68 19.95
CA ILE A 157 -15.33 -18.29 20.56
C ILE A 157 -14.13 -17.41 20.24
N VAL A 158 -13.45 -16.95 21.28
CA VAL A 158 -12.31 -16.04 21.17
C VAL A 158 -11.08 -16.61 21.90
N GLN A 159 -9.92 -16.12 21.52
CA GLN A 159 -8.62 -16.43 22.13
C GLN A 159 -7.97 -15.12 22.57
N THR A 160 -7.26 -15.14 23.70
CA THR A 160 -6.56 -13.95 24.17
C THR A 160 -5.05 -14.05 23.91
N SER A 161 -4.40 -12.90 23.65
CA SER A 161 -2.95 -12.79 23.43
C SER A 161 -2.13 -13.36 24.60
N THR A 162 -2.64 -13.17 25.81
CA THR A 162 -2.01 -13.58 27.09
C THR A 162 -2.22 -15.05 27.44
N SER A 163 -3.16 -15.76 26.81
CA SER A 163 -3.47 -17.15 27.13
C SER A 163 -3.76 -17.92 25.86
N LYS A 164 -2.70 -18.17 25.07
CA LYS A 164 -2.77 -18.92 23.80
C LYS A 164 -3.38 -20.32 23.93
N SER A 165 -3.43 -20.91 25.12
CA SER A 165 -4.02 -22.22 25.38
C SER A 165 -5.49 -22.19 25.82
N ALA A 166 -6.07 -21.02 26.09
CA ALA A 166 -7.44 -20.90 26.58
C ALA A 166 -8.36 -20.27 25.53
N TYR A 167 -9.52 -20.89 25.36
CA TYR A 167 -10.61 -20.36 24.53
C TYR A 167 -11.75 -19.92 25.44
N PHE A 168 -12.31 -18.75 25.14
CA PHE A 168 -13.41 -18.17 25.90
C PHE A 168 -14.64 -18.03 25.02
N THR A 169 -15.82 -18.15 25.61
CA THR A 169 -17.09 -17.85 24.93
C THR A 169 -17.58 -16.48 25.41
N VAL A 170 -17.89 -15.58 24.48
CA VAL A 170 -18.51 -14.28 24.78
C VAL A 170 -19.93 -14.54 25.28
N LEU A 171 -20.30 -14.12 26.50
CA LEU A 171 -21.62 -14.45 27.07
C LEU A 171 -22.66 -13.32 27.05
N ALA A 172 -22.29 -12.05 26.97
CA ALA A 172 -23.26 -10.96 26.95
C ALA A 172 -22.74 -9.75 26.18
N ASN A 173 -23.65 -9.04 25.51
CA ASN A 173 -23.37 -7.73 24.90
C ASN A 173 -23.27 -6.61 25.96
N GLU A 174 -23.78 -6.86 27.18
CA GLU A 174 -23.95 -5.86 28.24
C GLU A 174 -22.68 -5.65 29.09
N GLU A 175 -21.67 -6.53 29.03
CA GLU A 175 -20.40 -6.37 29.77
C GLU A 175 -19.28 -5.71 28.93
N ILE A 176 -19.62 -5.22 27.74
CA ILE A 176 -18.70 -4.39 26.93
C ILE A 176 -18.80 -2.95 27.45
N GLU A 177 -18.33 -2.73 28.68
CA GLU A 177 -18.09 -1.38 29.19
C GLU A 177 -16.65 -1.00 28.87
N SER A 178 -16.46 0.11 28.13
CA SER A 178 -15.16 0.81 28.05
C SER A 178 -13.97 -0.05 27.57
N ASP A 179 -14.04 -0.55 26.34
CA ASP A 179 -12.97 -1.27 25.62
C ASP A 179 -12.49 -2.59 26.24
N LEU A 180 -13.19 -3.05 27.28
CA LEU A 180 -12.89 -4.25 28.03
C LEU A 180 -13.99 -5.30 27.84
N ILE A 181 -13.59 -6.57 27.75
CA ILE A 181 -14.48 -7.72 27.78
C ILE A 181 -14.14 -8.59 28.99
N CYS A 182 -15.17 -8.96 29.75
CA CYS A 182 -15.07 -9.99 30.77
C CYS A 182 -15.53 -11.35 30.20
N PHE A 183 -14.82 -12.41 30.55
CA PHE A 183 -15.22 -13.78 30.22
C PHE A 183 -15.63 -14.53 31.49
N PRO A 184 -16.59 -15.45 31.40
CA PRO A 184 -16.98 -16.27 32.54
C PRO A 184 -15.80 -17.12 33.02
N GLY A 185 -15.56 -17.09 34.32
CA GLY A 185 -14.43 -17.81 34.93
C GLY A 185 -13.08 -17.14 34.73
N ALA A 186 -12.98 -16.06 33.93
CA ALA A 186 -11.80 -15.21 33.98
C ALA A 186 -11.84 -14.33 35.23
N ASN A 187 -10.70 -14.17 35.88
CA ASN A 187 -10.53 -13.32 37.06
C ASN A 187 -10.14 -11.86 36.70
N ARG A 188 -10.20 -11.50 35.41
CA ARG A 188 -9.86 -10.17 34.90
C ARG A 188 -10.63 -9.88 33.61
N ALA A 189 -10.75 -8.59 33.30
CA ALA A 189 -11.19 -8.10 32.01
C ALA A 189 -10.02 -8.08 31.00
N PHE A 190 -10.34 -8.07 29.71
CA PHE A 190 -9.37 -8.06 28.62
C PHE A 190 -9.67 -6.91 27.66
N GLU A 191 -8.63 -6.21 27.21
CA GLU A 191 -8.78 -5.19 26.18
C GLU A 191 -9.09 -5.82 24.82
N PHE A 192 -9.89 -5.15 23.99
CA PHE A 192 -10.21 -5.62 22.64
C PHE A 192 -8.99 -5.96 21.79
N LYS A 193 -7.89 -5.20 21.93
CA LYS A 193 -6.64 -5.44 21.20
C LYS A 193 -5.99 -6.79 21.52
N ASP A 194 -6.31 -7.35 22.69
CA ASP A 194 -5.79 -8.63 23.16
C ASP A 194 -6.71 -9.81 22.84
N ILE A 195 -7.84 -9.57 22.16
CA ILE A 195 -8.84 -10.58 21.86
C ILE A 195 -8.81 -10.87 20.35
N HIS A 196 -8.81 -12.15 20.01
CA HIS A 196 -8.86 -12.63 18.64
C HIS A 196 -10.07 -13.55 18.47
N LEU A 197 -10.95 -13.22 17.53
CA LEU A 197 -12.06 -14.09 17.16
C LEU A 197 -11.53 -15.37 16.51
N VAL A 198 -11.89 -16.52 17.09
CA VAL A 198 -11.52 -17.84 16.57
C VAL A 198 -12.68 -18.43 15.78
N VAL A 199 -13.88 -18.45 16.35
CA VAL A 199 -15.08 -18.96 15.68
C VAL A 199 -16.24 -17.99 15.92
N PRO A 200 -16.77 -17.34 14.87
CA PRO A 200 -17.99 -16.55 15.00
C PRO A 200 -19.16 -17.46 15.34
N VAL A 201 -20.09 -16.98 16.17
CA VAL A 201 -21.24 -17.75 16.62
C VAL A 201 -22.02 -18.35 15.45
N GLU A 202 -22.16 -17.65 14.32
CA GLU A 202 -22.87 -18.11 13.12
C GLU A 202 -22.23 -19.34 12.45
N GLN A 203 -20.95 -19.62 12.70
CA GLN A 203 -20.21 -20.76 12.11
C GLN A 203 -19.96 -21.91 13.10
N ARG A 204 -20.51 -21.82 14.32
CA ARG A 204 -20.41 -22.88 15.32
C ARG A 204 -21.18 -24.13 14.90
N LEU A 205 -20.55 -25.30 15.08
CA LEU A 205 -21.14 -26.61 14.77
C LEU A 205 -21.92 -27.23 15.93
N ASP A 206 -21.76 -26.69 17.14
CA ASP A 206 -22.38 -27.18 18.38
C ASP A 206 -23.69 -26.44 18.73
N LYS A 207 -24.33 -25.86 17.72
CA LYS A 207 -25.64 -25.21 17.80
C LYS A 207 -26.78 -26.18 17.58
#